data_AF-A0A0C1JTN3-F1
#
_entry.id   AF-A0A0C1JTN3-F1
#
_cell.length_a   1.000
_cell.length_b   1.000
_cell.length_c   1.000
_cell.angle_alpha   90.00
_cell.angle_beta   90.00
_cell.angle_gamma   90.00
#
_symmetry.space_group_name_H-M   'P 1'
#
loop_
_entity.id
_entity.type
_entity.pdbx_description
1 polymer ?
#
loop_
_entity_poly.entity_id
_entity_poly.type
_entity_poly.pdbx_seq_one_letter_code
_entity_poly.pdbx_strand_id
1 'polypeptide(L)'
;MLDYIVGESALYTPTILKVFKREQGLFATRVPLQIKEVKEFIFEAPYDKTVRIVEGYRAFKTTSCYAGVEQRWVVILSQAAYPYFS
;
A
#
# COMPACT_ATOMS: atom_id res chain seq x y z
N MET A 1 8.50 -2.87 -23.21
CA MET A 1 7.28 -2.90 -22.40
C MET A 1 7.69 -3.41 -21.03
N LEU A 2 7.39 -2.70 -19.94
CA LEU A 2 7.62 -3.23 -18.59
C LEU A 2 6.38 -4.04 -18.22
N ASP A 3 6.53 -5.36 -18.13
CA ASP A 3 5.45 -6.23 -17.68
C ASP A 3 5.38 -6.15 -16.15
N TYR A 4 4.21 -5.79 -15.63
CA TYR A 4 3.94 -5.78 -14.19
C TYR A 4 2.66 -6.56 -13.90
N ILE A 5 2.66 -7.24 -12.75
CA ILE A 5 1.51 -8.03 -12.31
C ILE A 5 0.65 -7.17 -11.40
N VAL A 6 -0.63 -7.03 -11.74
CA VAL A 6 -1.64 -6.46 -10.84
C VAL A 6 -2.38 -7.60 -10.19
N GLY A 7 -2.45 -7.59 -8.86
CA GLY A 7 -3.01 -8.71 -8.12
C GLY A 7 -3.75 -8.33 -6.86
N GLU A 8 -4.48 -9.32 -6.37
CA GLU A 8 -5.21 -9.21 -5.12
C GLU A 8 -4.33 -9.39 -3.89
N SER A 9 -4.85 -9.08 -2.70
CA SER A 9 -4.09 -9.17 -1.45
C SER A 9 -3.58 -10.58 -1.14
N ALA A 10 -4.21 -11.63 -1.70
CA ALA A 10 -3.74 -13.00 -1.61
C ALA A 10 -2.35 -13.23 -2.24
N LEU A 11 -1.92 -12.37 -3.18
CA LEU A 11 -0.56 -12.42 -3.73
C LEU A 11 0.48 -11.78 -2.79
N TYR A 12 0.05 -11.06 -1.76
CA TYR A 12 0.92 -10.38 -0.81
C TYR A 12 1.35 -11.32 0.32
N THR A 13 2.09 -12.37 -0.04
CA THR A 13 2.68 -13.30 0.94
C THR A 13 4.20 -13.17 0.96
N PRO A 14 4.86 -13.46 2.10
CA PRO A 14 6.32 -13.45 2.19
C PRO A 14 7.00 -14.28 1.09
N THR A 15 6.45 -15.44 0.75
CA THR A 15 6.98 -16.34 -0.28
C THR A 15 6.92 -15.70 -1.66
N ILE A 16 5.75 -15.16 -2.04
CA ILE A 16 5.56 -14.56 -3.36
C ILE A 16 6.39 -13.26 -3.51
N LEU A 17 6.44 -12.43 -2.47
CA LEU A 17 7.22 -11.18 -2.49
C LEU A 17 8.73 -11.46 -2.67
N LYS A 18 9.24 -12.53 -2.05
CA LYS A 18 10.63 -12.97 -2.26
C LYS A 18 10.88 -13.44 -3.68
N VAL A 19 9.90 -14.11 -4.31
CA VAL A 19 9.99 -14.48 -5.73
C VAL A 19 10.05 -13.21 -6.58
N PHE A 20 9.15 -12.24 -6.38
CA PHE A 20 9.21 -10.97 -7.14
C PHE A 20 10.54 -10.24 -6.97
N LYS A 21 11.10 -10.20 -5.76
CA LYS A 21 12.43 -9.62 -5.52
C LYS A 21 13.53 -10.37 -6.27
N ARG A 22 13.51 -11.71 -6.24
CA ARG A 22 14.52 -12.56 -6.91
C ARG A 22 14.47 -12.41 -8.43
N GLU A 23 13.27 -12.44 -9.00
CA GLU A 23 13.05 -12.31 -10.45
C GLU A 23 13.09 -10.85 -10.93
N GLN A 24 13.26 -9.88 -10.03
CA GLN A 24 13.14 -8.44 -10.30
C GLN A 24 11.81 -8.06 -10.98
N GLY A 25 10.75 -8.84 -10.68
CA GLY A 25 9.43 -8.65 -11.25
C GLY A 25 8.71 -7.46 -10.62
N LEU A 26 8.09 -6.63 -11.47
CA LEU A 26 7.25 -5.52 -11.02
C LEU A 26 5.86 -6.03 -10.65
N PHE A 27 5.31 -5.52 -9.53
CA PHE A 27 3.97 -5.88 -9.09
C PHE A 27 3.26 -4.70 -8.43
N ALA A 28 1.93 -4.75 -8.46
CA ALA A 28 1.04 -3.88 -7.69
C ALA A 28 -0.07 -4.73 -7.10
N THR A 29 -0.20 -4.76 -5.78
CA THR A 29 -1.25 -5.52 -5.11
C THR A 29 -1.86 -4.74 -3.97
N ARG A 30 -3.08 -5.14 -3.56
CA ARG A 30 -3.60 -4.73 -2.26
C ARG A 30 -2.72 -5.30 -1.15
N VAL A 31 -2.52 -4.53 -0.08
CA VAL A 31 -1.82 -4.99 1.11
C VAL A 31 -2.86 -5.49 2.13
N PRO A 32 -2.71 -6.70 2.71
CA PRO A 32 -3.66 -7.23 3.70
C PRO A 32 -3.72 -6.38 4.97
N LEU A 33 -4.93 -6.10 5.47
CA LEU A 33 -5.16 -5.33 6.70
C LEU A 33 -4.63 -6.02 7.97
N GLN A 34 -4.33 -7.32 7.89
CA GLN A 34 -3.77 -8.10 9.00
C GLN A 34 -2.29 -7.75 9.25
N ILE A 35 -1.62 -7.11 8.30
CA ILE A 35 -0.24 -6.65 8.46
C ILE A 35 -0.21 -5.49 9.45
N LYS A 36 0.66 -5.58 10.46
CA LYS A 36 0.68 -4.64 11.59
C LYS A 36 0.93 -3.20 11.13
N GLU A 37 1.88 -3.01 10.23
CA GLU A 37 2.27 -1.70 9.69
C GLU A 37 1.10 -1.02 8.96
N VAL A 38 0.16 -1.79 8.38
CA VAL A 38 -1.01 -1.23 7.69
C VAL A 38 -1.92 -0.50 8.66
N LYS A 39 -2.09 -1.02 9.89
CA LYS A 39 -2.90 -0.34 10.91
C LYS A 39 -2.25 0.98 11.32
N GLU A 40 -0.95 0.96 11.58
CA GLU A 40 -0.18 2.17 11.92
C GLU A 40 -0.33 3.22 10.80
N PHE A 41 -0.17 2.84 9.53
CA PHE A 41 -0.33 3.77 8.42
C PHE A 41 -1.77 4.25 8.16
N ILE A 42 -2.79 3.48 8.52
CA ILE A 42 -4.19 3.91 8.33
C ILE A 42 -4.63 4.83 9.48
N PHE A 43 -4.26 4.51 10.72
CA PHE A 43 -4.76 5.20 11.92
C PHE A 43 -3.87 6.37 12.36
N GLU A 44 -2.56 6.28 12.14
CA GLU A 44 -1.60 7.31 12.57
C GLU A 44 -1.19 8.23 11.44
N ALA A 45 -1.70 8.04 10.21
CA ALA A 45 -1.44 8.94 9.10
C ALA A 45 -2.01 10.33 9.43
N PRO A 46 -1.14 11.31 9.70
CA PRO A 46 -1.62 12.63 10.03
C PRO A 46 -2.04 13.29 8.71
N TYR A 47 -3.18 13.97 8.73
CA TYR A 47 -3.84 14.55 7.56
C TYR A 47 -2.90 15.45 6.73
N ASP A 48 -2.00 16.14 7.43
CA ASP A 48 -0.93 16.99 6.90
C ASP A 48 0.05 16.26 5.96
N LYS A 49 0.24 14.95 6.12
CA LYS A 49 1.09 14.13 5.23
C LYS A 49 0.35 13.62 3.99
N THR A 50 -0.95 13.87 3.88
CA THR A 50 -1.78 13.39 2.79
C THR A 50 -2.02 14.48 1.75
N VAL A 51 -1.98 14.11 0.48
CA VAL A 51 -2.34 14.99 -0.64
C VAL A 51 -3.70 14.60 -1.18
N ARG A 52 -4.52 15.59 -1.52
CA ARG A 52 -5.77 15.35 -2.25
C ARG A 52 -5.41 14.85 -3.65
N ILE A 53 -5.95 13.69 -4.04
CA ILE A 53 -5.76 13.12 -5.37
C ILE A 53 -6.95 13.41 -6.28
N VAL A 54 -8.17 13.28 -5.75
CA VAL A 54 -9.44 13.69 -6.37
C VAL A 54 -10.41 14.08 -5.26
N GLU A 55 -11.60 14.58 -5.61
CA GLU A 55 -12.65 14.85 -4.62
C GLU A 55 -13.00 13.60 -3.79
N GLY A 56 -13.07 13.75 -2.47
CA GLY A 56 -13.33 12.64 -1.55
C GLY A 56 -12.18 11.65 -1.36
N TYR A 57 -11.02 11.84 -2.00
CA TYR A 57 -9.87 10.95 -1.84
C TYR A 57 -8.55 11.69 -1.58
N ARG A 58 -7.81 11.17 -0.61
CA ARG A 58 -6.47 11.61 -0.26
C ARG A 58 -5.51 10.41 -0.29
N ALA A 59 -4.24 10.68 -0.52
CA ALA A 59 -3.24 9.63 -0.49
C ALA A 59 -1.90 10.14 0.06
N PHE A 60 -1.09 9.21 0.54
CA PHE A 60 0.32 9.45 0.81
C PHE A 60 1.15 8.23 0.44
N LYS A 61 2.44 8.47 0.17
CA LYS A 61 3.41 7.43 -0.14
C LYS A 61 4.20 7.10 1.13
N THR A 62 4.47 5.83 1.34
CA THR A 62 5.37 5.36 2.39
C THR A 62 6.20 4.20 1.86
N THR A 63 7.21 3.81 2.63
CA THR A 63 8.01 2.61 2.36
C THR A 63 7.80 1.62 3.49
N SER A 64 7.81 0.34 3.16
CA SER A 64 7.76 -0.76 4.14
C SER A 64 8.77 -1.83 3.77
N CYS A 65 9.25 -2.55 4.77
CA CYS A 65 10.13 -3.70 4.59
C CYS A 65 9.45 -4.97 5.12
N TYR A 66 8.36 -5.37 4.46
CA TYR A 66 7.65 -6.58 4.81
C TYR A 66 8.36 -7.81 4.22
N ALA A 67 8.56 -8.84 5.04
CA ALA A 67 9.24 -10.09 4.67
C ALA A 67 10.69 -9.91 4.15
N GLY A 68 11.38 -8.84 4.54
CA GLY A 68 12.76 -8.52 4.09
C GLY A 68 12.82 -8.01 2.64
N VAL A 69 11.68 -7.59 2.09
CA VAL A 69 11.55 -7.01 0.76
C VAL A 69 11.13 -5.56 0.93
N GLU A 70 11.96 -4.63 0.46
CA GLU A 70 11.60 -3.22 0.44
C GLU A 70 10.50 -2.99 -0.60
N GLN A 71 9.43 -2.33 -0.18
CA GLN A 71 8.29 -1.98 -1.03
C GLN A 71 7.94 -0.50 -0.87
N ARG A 72 7.39 0.06 -1.95
CA ARG A 72 6.70 1.35 -1.90
C ARG A 72 5.21 1.08 -1.73
N TRP A 73 4.61 1.71 -0.74
CA TRP A 73 3.18 1.64 -0.49
C TRP A 73 2.55 2.99 -0.80
N VAL A 74 1.31 2.93 -1.31
CA VAL A 74 0.43 4.08 -1.42
C VAL A 74 -0.77 3.77 -0.54
N VAL A 75 -1.02 4.64 0.44
CA VAL A 75 -2.22 4.56 1.26
C VAL A 75 -3.23 5.50 0.65
N ILE A 76 -4.43 4.98 0.37
CA ILE A 76 -5.55 5.74 -0.19
C ILE A 76 -6.63 5.83 0.88
N LEU A 77 -6.97 7.05 1.26
CA LEU A 77 -8.01 7.38 2.21
C LEU A 77 -9.22 7.92 1.43
N SER A 78 -10.37 7.27 1.59
CA SER A 78 -11.63 7.78 1.04
C SER A 78 -12.45 8.42 2.15
N GLN A 79 -13.08 9.55 1.84
CA GLN A 79 -14.02 10.22 2.75
C GLN A 79 -15.20 9.31 3.11
N ALA A 80 -15.63 8.44 2.19
CA ALA A 80 -16.70 7.47 2.43
C ALA A 80 -16.33 6.44 3.52
N ALA A 81 -15.08 6.00 3.59
CA ALA A 81 -14.61 5.08 4.62
C ALA A 81 -14.18 5.82 5.91
N TYR A 82 -13.76 7.07 5.79
CA TYR A 82 -13.23 7.89 6.88
C TYR A 82 -13.78 9.32 6.81
N PRO A 83 -14.99 9.57 7.34
CA PRO A 83 -15.69 10.86 7.19
C PRO A 83 -15.05 12.01 7.96
N TYR A 84 -14.13 11.75 8.90
CA TYR A 84 -13.45 12.77 9.70
C TYR A 84 -12.30 13.49 8.97
N PHE A 85 -12.06 13.18 7.69
CA PHE A 85 -11.02 13.81 6.86
C PHE A 85 -11.54 14.96 5.96
N SER A 86 -12.72 15.53 6.26
CA SER A 86 -13.28 16.68 5.54
C SER A 86 -12.72 18.00 6.05
#